data_AF-A0A4S2B6V1-F1
#
_entry.id   AF-A0A4S2B6V1-F1
#
_cell.length_a   1.000
_cell.length_b   1.000
_cell.length_c   1.000
_cell.angle_alpha   90.00
_cell.angle_beta   90.00
_cell.angle_gamma   90.00
#
_symmetry.space_group_name_H-M   'P 1'
#
loop_
_entity.id
_entity.type
_entity.pdbx_description
1 polymer ?
#
loop_
_entity_poly.entity_id
_entity_poly.type
_entity_poly.pdbx_seq_one_letter_code
_entity_poly.pdbx_strand_id
1 'polypeptide(L)'
;MQEGRSVTDVRRRREILKFVEDFRCYYNEKNINALEKVFSEDALIITGSVVMKKNMGDLSGGNMKIRYNKKTKQEYITFLSRTFDSNA
;
A
#
# COMPACT_ATOMS: atom_id res chain seq x y z
N MET A 1 23.27 19.38 24.65
CA MET A 1 23.46 19.05 23.23
C MET A 1 23.35 17.53 23.13
N GLN A 2 22.35 17.00 22.41
CA GLN A 2 22.05 15.56 22.39
C GLN A 2 23.02 14.82 21.44
N GLU A 3 24.20 14.49 21.96
CA GLU A 3 25.13 13.56 21.32
C GLU A 3 24.71 12.13 21.65
N GLY A 4 23.94 11.53 20.74
CA GLY A 4 23.42 10.18 20.95
C GLY A 4 22.49 9.66 19.87
N ARG A 5 22.71 10.00 18.59
CA ARG A 5 22.15 9.20 17.49
C ARG A 5 22.94 7.88 17.46
N SER A 6 22.54 6.93 18.30
CA SER A 6 23.23 5.66 18.45
C SER A 6 23.36 4.96 17.08
N VAL A 7 24.49 4.28 16.84
CA VAL A 7 24.74 3.50 15.62
C VAL A 7 23.55 2.57 15.28
N THR A 8 22.84 2.11 16.30
CA THR A 8 21.61 1.31 16.18
C THR A 8 20.45 2.05 15.51
N ASP A 9 20.28 3.35 15.72
CA ASP A 9 19.25 4.18 15.06
C ASP A 9 19.57 4.35 13.56
N VAL A 10 20.84 4.61 13.23
CA VAL A 10 21.29 4.71 11.83
C VAL A 10 21.11 3.39 11.08
N ARG A 11 21.41 2.26 11.72
CA ARG A 11 21.22 0.93 11.11
C ARG A 11 19.75 0.61 10.85
N ARG A 12 18.87 0.83 11.84
CA ARG A 12 17.43 0.63 11.68
C ARG A 12 16.83 1.48 10.57
N ARG A 13 17.27 2.74 10.45
CA ARG A 13 16.83 3.61 9.34
C ARG A 13 17.24 3.07 7.98
N ARG A 14 18.46 2.56 7.84
CA ARG A 14 18.90 1.92 6.58
C ARG A 14 18.08 0.66 6.26
N GLU A 15 17.77 -0.15 7.26
CA GLU A 15 16.93 -1.34 7.09
C GLU A 15 15.53 -0.98 6.62
N ILE A 16 14.91 0.04 7.20
CA ILE A 16 13.60 0.55 6.78
C ILE A 16 13.67 1.09 5.35
N LEU A 17 14.68 1.89 5.01
CA LEU A 17 14.84 2.44 3.65
C LEU A 17 14.97 1.32 2.62
N LYS A 18 15.86 0.36 2.87
CA LYS A 18 16.04 -0.81 2.00
C LYS A 18 14.73 -1.57 1.82
N PHE A 19 14.01 -1.83 2.91
CA PHE A 19 12.72 -2.51 2.84
C PHE A 19 11.71 -1.77 1.95
N VAL A 20 11.61 -0.44 2.08
CA VAL A 20 10.69 0.37 1.26
C VAL A 20 11.10 0.37 -0.22
N GLU A 21 12.41 0.40 -0.51
CA GLU A 21 12.94 0.30 -1.87
C GLU A 21 12.66 -1.06 -2.50
N ASP A 22 12.97 -2.15 -1.78
CA ASP A 22 12.72 -3.52 -2.22
C ASP A 22 11.21 -3.73 -2.47
N PHE A 23 10.35 -3.26 -1.56
CA PHE A 23 8.89 -3.32 -1.73
C PHE A 23 8.41 -2.59 -2.99
N ARG A 24 8.93 -1.38 -3.24
CA ARG A 24 8.61 -0.61 -4.45
C ARG A 24 9.05 -1.36 -5.70
N CYS A 25 10.23 -1.97 -5.68
CA CYS A 25 10.76 -2.76 -6.79
C CYS A 25 9.83 -3.94 -7.10
N TYR A 26 9.50 -4.75 -6.09
CA TYR A 26 8.60 -5.91 -6.25
C TYR A 26 7.22 -5.52 -6.79
N TYR A 27 6.68 -4.37 -6.37
CA TYR A 27 5.41 -3.88 -6.86
C TYR A 27 5.50 -3.46 -8.34
N ASN A 28 6.54 -2.72 -8.72
CA ASN A 28 6.73 -2.27 -10.11
C ASN A 28 6.99 -3.43 -11.08
N GLU A 29 7.75 -4.43 -10.63
CA GLU A 29 8.02 -5.66 -11.38
C GLU A 29 6.81 -6.62 -11.39
N LYS A 30 5.71 -6.25 -10.72
CA LYS A 30 4.52 -7.10 -10.56
C LYS A 30 4.85 -8.48 -9.95
N ASN A 31 5.88 -8.57 -9.11
CA ASN A 31 6.36 -9.82 -8.54
C ASN A 31 5.50 -10.26 -7.34
N ILE A 32 4.41 -10.98 -7.65
CA ILE A 32 3.45 -11.46 -6.64
C ILE A 32 4.09 -12.36 -5.59
N ASN A 33 5.00 -13.26 -5.98
CA ASN A 33 5.65 -14.18 -5.05
C ASN A 33 6.49 -13.44 -3.99
N ALA A 34 7.13 -12.32 -4.36
CA ALA A 34 7.86 -11.49 -3.42
C ALA A 34 6.90 -10.72 -2.51
N LEU A 35 5.84 -10.12 -3.06
CA LEU A 35 4.84 -9.36 -2.30
C LEU A 35 4.10 -10.25 -1.29
N GLU A 36 3.79 -11.49 -1.64
CA GLU A 36 3.18 -12.45 -0.72
C GLU A 36 4.08 -12.70 0.50
N LYS A 37 5.40 -12.75 0.34
CA LYS A 37 6.34 -12.93 1.46
C LYS A 37 6.52 -11.69 2.33
N VAL A 38 6.26 -10.49 1.80
CA VAL A 38 6.37 -9.24 2.55
C VAL A 38 5.29 -9.12 3.62
N PHE A 39 4.07 -9.59 3.33
CA PHE A 39 2.96 -9.52 4.27
C PHE A 39 2.94 -10.71 5.23
N SER A 40 2.71 -10.42 6.51
CA SER A 40 2.42 -11.45 7.52
C SER A 40 1.13 -12.21 7.18
N GLU A 41 1.05 -13.49 7.57
CA GLU A 41 -0.14 -14.34 7.34
C GLU A 41 -1.41 -13.75 7.96
N ASP A 42 -1.27 -13.09 9.11
CA ASP A 42 -2.34 -12.45 9.89
C ASP A 42 -2.49 -10.95 9.59
N ALA A 43 -1.91 -10.46 8.48
CA ALA A 43 -1.95 -9.04 8.16
C ALA A 43 -3.39 -8.54 7.89
N LEU A 44 -3.76 -7.45 8.58
CA LEU A 44 -4.95 -6.66 8.28
C LEU A 44 -4.58 -5.50 7.34
N ILE A 45 -5.05 -5.58 6.10
CA ILE A 45 -4.78 -4.59 5.07
C ILE A 45 -6.01 -3.70 4.89
N ILE A 46 -5.84 -2.38 5.06
CA ILE A 46 -6.92 -1.41 4.88
C ILE A 46 -6.62 -0.60 3.61
N THR A 47 -7.54 -0.69 2.65
CA THR A 47 -7.47 0.06 1.38
C THR A 47 -8.58 1.11 1.36
N GLY A 48 -8.31 2.26 0.75
CA GLY A 48 -9.27 3.35 0.60
C GLY A 48 -9.49 3.68 -0.88
N SER A 49 -10.74 3.89 -1.27
CA SER A 49 -11.11 4.45 -2.57
C SER A 49 -11.92 5.72 -2.37
N VAL A 50 -11.55 6.78 -3.09
CA VAL A 50 -12.30 8.03 -3.11
C VAL A 50 -13.35 7.93 -4.21
N VAL A 51 -14.62 8.08 -3.85
CA VAL A 51 -15.73 8.08 -4.80
C VAL A 51 -16.24 9.50 -4.92
N MET A 52 -16.04 10.10 -6.09
CA MET A 52 -16.64 11.38 -6.43
C MET A 52 -18.01 11.13 -7.07
N LYS A 53 -19.07 11.65 -6.47
CA LYS A 53 -20.37 11.71 -7.14
C LYS A 53 -20.43 12.97 -8.00
N LYS A 54 -20.55 12.81 -9.31
CA LYS A 54 -20.83 13.91 -10.24
C LYS A 54 -22.33 14.18 -10.20
N ASN A 55 -22.74 15.26 -9.54
CA ASN A 55 -24.14 15.69 -9.54
C ASN A 55 -24.44 16.34 -10.91
N MET A 56 -25.25 15.70 -11.75
CA MET A 56 -25.65 16.21 -13.08
C MET A 56 -26.75 17.29 -13.00
N GLY A 57 -26.68 18.24 -12.07
CA GLY A 57 -27.76 19.22 -11.98
C GLY A 57 -27.62 20.38 -11.00
N ASP A 58 -26.54 20.48 -10.22
CA ASP A 58 -26.40 21.63 -9.32
C ASP A 58 -24.94 22.03 -9.18
N LEU A 59 -24.66 23.34 -9.29
CA LEU A 59 -23.32 23.95 -9.27
C LEU A 59 -22.65 23.89 -7.88
N SER A 60 -23.10 23.02 -6.99
CA SER A 60 -22.58 22.89 -5.62
C SER A 60 -21.75 21.62 -5.47
N GLY A 61 -20.51 21.82 -5.03
CA GLY A 61 -19.38 20.87 -4.94
C GLY A 61 -19.73 19.39 -4.81
N GLY A 62 -19.10 18.57 -5.67
CA GLY A 62 -19.22 17.12 -5.64
C GLY A 62 -18.89 16.56 -4.26
N ASN A 63 -19.84 15.85 -3.65
CA ASN A 63 -19.65 15.20 -2.36
C ASN A 63 -18.62 14.06 -2.52
N MET A 64 -17.43 14.25 -1.96
CA MET A 64 -16.35 13.26 -1.91
C MET A 64 -16.65 12.25 -0.80
N LYS A 65 -16.94 11.00 -1.14
CA LYS A 65 -17.14 9.92 -0.16
C LYS A 65 -15.95 8.96 -0.19
N ILE A 66 -15.29 8.80 0.94
CA ILE A 66 -14.20 7.81 1.10
C ILE A 66 -14.83 6.46 1.48
N ARG A 67 -14.52 5.41 0.73
CA ARG A 67 -14.86 4.01 1.08
C ARG A 67 -13.60 3.28 1.51
N TYR A 68 -13.64 2.68 2.70
CA TYR A 68 -12.59 1.82 3.21
C TYR A 68 -12.97 0.35 3.04
N ASN A 69 -12.02 -0.48 2.62
CA ASN A 69 -12.15 -1.92 2.53
C ASN A 69 -11.06 -2.57 3.38
N LYS A 70 -11.48 -3.42 4.32
CA LYS A 70 -10.59 -4.30 5.08
C LYS A 70 -10.38 -5.58 4.28
N LYS A 71 -9.14 -6.04 4.20
CA LYS A 71 -8.74 -7.24 3.45
C LYS A 71 -7.74 -8.03 4.28
N THR A 72 -7.84 -9.35 4.19
CA THR A 72 -6.76 -10.25 4.62
C THR A 72 -5.62 -10.24 3.59
N LYS A 73 -4.47 -10.81 3.96
CA LYS A 73 -3.34 -11.04 3.03
C LYS A 73 -3.79 -11.74 1.75
N GLN A 74 -4.49 -12.86 1.88
CA GLN A 74 -4.92 -13.68 0.72
C GLN A 74 -5.85 -12.91 -0.22
N GLU A 75 -6.82 -12.18 0.34
CA GLU A 75 -7.75 -11.35 -0.44
C GLU A 75 -7.03 -10.22 -1.17
N TYR A 76 -6.05 -9.60 -0.52
CA TYR A 76 -5.28 -8.51 -1.12
C TYR A 76 -4.38 -9.01 -2.25
N ILE A 77 -3.61 -10.09 -2.01
CA ILE A 77 -2.71 -10.67 -3.02
C ILE A 77 -3.48 -11.19 -4.23
N THR A 78 -4.60 -11.88 -4.02
CA THR A 78 -5.46 -12.35 -5.12
C THR A 78 -5.98 -11.20 -5.97
N PHE A 79 -6.44 -10.12 -5.34
CA PHE A 79 -6.89 -8.92 -6.04
C PHE A 79 -5.74 -8.24 -6.80
N LEU A 80 -4.55 -8.22 -6.21
CA LEU A 80 -3.37 -7.61 -6.79
C LEU A 80 -2.89 -8.38 -8.03
N SER A 81 -2.84 -9.71 -7.97
CA SER A 81 -2.53 -10.56 -9.13
C SER A 81 -3.45 -10.26 -10.31
N ARG A 82 -4.77 -10.27 -10.08
CA ARG A 82 -5.77 -9.95 -11.12
C ARG A 82 -5.55 -8.56 -11.72
N THR A 83 -5.19 -7.59 -10.89
CA THR A 83 -4.93 -6.22 -11.34
C THR A 83 -3.65 -6.13 -12.18
N PHE A 84 -2.61 -6.87 -11.80
CA PHE A 84 -1.36 -6.94 -12.54
C PHE A 84 -1.52 -7.60 -13.91
N ASP A 85 -2.33 -8.66 -13.97
CA ASP A 85 -2.68 -9.37 -15.21
C ASP A 85 -3.57 -8.53 -16.14
N SER A 86 -4.54 -7.77 -15.57
CA SER A 86 -5.46 -6.94 -16.36
C SER A 86 -4.79 -5.67 -16.93
N ASN A 87 -3.65 -5.26 -16.36
CA ASN A 87 -2.86 -4.10 -16.79
C ASN A 87 -1.62 -4.51 -17.61
N ALA A 88 -1.58 -5.74 -18.13
CA ALA A 88 -0.54 -6.22 -19.05
C ALA A 88 -1.05 -6.06 -20.50
#